data_AF-A0A820VE49-F1
#
_entry.id   AF-A0A820VE49-F1
#
_cell.length_a   1.000
_cell.length_b   1.000
_cell.length_c   1.000
_cell.angle_alpha   90.00
_cell.angle_beta   90.00
_cell.angle_gamma   90.00
#
_symmetry.space_group_name_H-M   'P 1'
#
loop_
_entity.id
_entity.type
_entity.pdbx_description
1 polymer ?
#
loop_
_entity_poly.entity_id
_entity_poly.type
_entity_poly.pdbx_seq_one_letter_code
_entity_poly.pdbx_strand_id
1 'polypeptide(L)'
;LRLIKVSDTVTQAQAMISAEKEEMPFKQSIITEGRVEDWMTKVLEEMRRTNKAITKEAVYYYRFRKTRIGWMYNYQGMVVLAANQIWWSWEVEDTFIKVSKGQKMAMKNYAKQLNTQIEEVVTEIRNPLASNDRKKFNTVLIIDVHAKDIIDKFVRDRYILSIKNR
;
A
#
# COMPACT_ATOMS: atom_id res chain seq x y z
N LEU A 1 19.94 8.41 2.29
CA LEU A 1 20.58 7.71 1.15
C LEU A 1 21.64 6.77 1.70
N ARG A 2 21.69 5.51 1.23
CA ARG A 2 22.75 4.56 1.58
C ARG A 2 23.81 4.55 0.49
N LEU A 3 25.02 4.98 0.84
CA LEU A 3 26.21 4.91 0.01
C LEU A 3 27.09 3.76 0.49
N ILE A 4 27.62 2.98 -0.44
CA ILE A 4 28.54 1.87 -0.16
C ILE A 4 29.80 2.07 -0.97
N LYS A 5 30.95 2.00 -0.31
CA LYS A 5 32.27 1.99 -0.95
C LYS A 5 32.51 0.59 -1.54
N VAL A 6 32.59 0.48 -2.86
CA VAL A 6 32.77 -0.80 -3.57
C VAL A 6 34.25 -1.05 -3.88
N SER A 7 35.02 0.02 -4.07
CA SER A 7 36.48 -0.02 -4.18
C SER A 7 37.07 1.26 -3.60
N ASP A 8 38.41 1.39 -3.58
CA ASP A 8 39.06 2.57 -3.00
C ASP A 8 38.68 3.90 -3.66
N THR A 9 38.26 3.84 -4.93
CA THR A 9 37.87 4.99 -5.74
C THR A 9 36.38 5.04 -6.08
N VAL A 10 35.64 3.93 -5.92
CA VAL A 10 34.25 3.83 -6.37
C VAL A 10 33.30 3.74 -5.17
N THR A 11 32.39 4.71 -5.09
CA THR A 11 31.25 4.70 -4.18
C THR A 11 29.96 4.56 -4.99
N GLN A 12 28.99 3.81 -4.45
CA GLN A 12 27.71 3.58 -5.09
C GLN A 12 26.56 3.88 -4.13
N ALA A 13 25.53 4.54 -4.66
CA ALA A 13 24.23 4.65 -4.01
C ALA A 13 23.42 3.38 -4.27
N GLN A 14 22.99 2.71 -3.20
CA GLN A 14 22.31 1.41 -3.29
C GLN A 14 20.89 1.40 -2.75
N ALA A 15 20.53 2.34 -1.88
CA ALA A 15 19.18 2.40 -1.32
C ALA A 15 18.82 3.82 -0.89
N MET A 16 17.52 4.10 -0.84
CA MET A 16 16.99 5.25 -0.11
C MET A 16 16.54 4.82 1.28
N ILE A 17 16.74 5.69 2.26
CA ILE A 17 16.28 5.50 3.64
C ILE A 17 15.35 6.67 3.94
N SER A 18 14.14 6.39 4.39
CA SER A 18 13.14 7.40 4.76
C SER A 18 13.45 8.05 6.11
N ALA A 19 12.71 9.10 6.49
CA ALA A 19 12.81 9.72 7.80
C ALA A 19 12.44 8.75 8.94
N GLU A 20 11.54 7.80 8.66
CA GLU A 20 11.11 6.71 9.54
C GLU A 20 12.12 5.57 9.57
N LYS A 21 13.25 5.68 8.86
CA LYS A 21 14.27 4.63 8.71
C LYS A 21 13.76 3.40 7.96
N GLU A 22 12.70 3.52 7.15
CA GLU A 22 12.37 2.48 6.17
C GLU A 22 13.39 2.50 5.03
N GLU A 23 13.88 1.34 4.65
CA GLU A 23 14.83 1.21 3.55
C GLU A 23 14.12 0.75 2.27
N MET A 24 14.46 1.40 1.16
CA MET A 24 14.09 1.01 -0.18
C MET A 24 15.36 0.77 -1.01
N PRO A 25 15.80 -0.49 -1.16
CA PRO A 25 16.90 -0.85 -2.05
C PRO A 25 16.58 -0.47 -3.49
N PHE A 26 17.54 0.12 -4.20
CA PHE A 26 17.40 0.40 -5.62
C PHE A 26 17.49 -0.89 -6.42
N LYS A 27 16.71 -0.96 -7.51
CA LYS A 27 16.82 -2.08 -8.45
C LYS A 27 18.15 -2.04 -9.22
N GLN A 28 18.74 -0.85 -9.36
CA GLN A 28 20.07 -0.66 -9.94
C GLN A 28 20.89 0.30 -9.08
N SER A 29 22.10 -0.09 -8.71
CA SER A 29 23.02 0.78 -7.97
C SER A 29 23.56 1.89 -8.88
N ILE A 30 23.73 3.10 -8.32
CA ILE A 30 24.20 4.28 -9.05
C ILE A 30 25.59 4.64 -8.58
N ILE A 31 26.55 4.71 -9.51
CA ILE A 31 27.93 5.13 -9.21
C ILE A 31 27.94 6.63 -8.91
N THR A 32 28.56 7.02 -7.79
CA THR A 32 28.66 8.41 -7.32
C THR A 32 30.02 8.99 -7.68
N GLU A 33 30.30 9.10 -8.98
CA GLU A 33 31.55 9.64 -9.52
C GLU A 33 31.27 10.86 -10.40
N GLY A 34 32.20 11.81 -10.45
CA GLY A 34 32.07 13.05 -11.21
C GLY A 34 31.28 14.14 -10.49
N ARG A 35 30.64 15.03 -11.25
CA ARG A 35 29.88 16.16 -10.70
C ARG A 35 28.71 15.67 -9.86
N VAL A 36 28.52 16.28 -8.70
CA VAL A 36 27.48 15.90 -7.74
C VAL A 36 26.09 15.97 -8.35
N GLU A 37 25.81 17.00 -9.14
CA GLU A 37 24.53 17.20 -9.81
C GLU A 37 24.17 16.03 -10.74
N ASP A 38 25.15 15.46 -11.45
CA ASP A 38 24.92 14.41 -12.43
C ASP A 38 24.54 13.10 -11.75
N TRP A 39 25.33 12.63 -10.79
CA TRP A 39 25.03 11.37 -10.11
C TRP A 39 23.84 11.49 -9.15
N MET A 40 23.61 12.67 -8.56
CA MET A 40 22.44 12.89 -7.71
C MET A 40 21.15 12.89 -8.55
N THR A 41 21.17 13.42 -9.78
CA THR A 41 20.05 13.33 -10.72
C THR A 41 19.76 11.87 -11.07
N LYS A 42 20.79 11.06 -11.36
CA LYS A 42 20.63 9.61 -11.61
C LYS A 42 20.05 8.87 -10.41
N VAL A 43 20.47 9.22 -9.18
CA VAL A 43 19.90 8.67 -7.94
C VAL A 43 18.41 9.02 -7.82
N LEU A 44 18.02 10.25 -8.13
CA LEU A 44 16.62 10.69 -8.09
C LEU A 44 15.76 9.93 -9.11
N GLU A 45 16.26 9.74 -10.33
CA GLU A 45 15.60 8.97 -11.37
C GLU A 45 15.42 7.50 -10.95
N GLU A 46 16.47 6.89 -10.39
CA GLU A 46 16.43 5.51 -9.95
C GLU A 46 15.51 5.30 -8.74
N MET A 47 15.48 6.26 -7.81
CA MET A 47 14.52 6.27 -6.71
C MET A 47 13.08 6.24 -7.25
N ARG A 48 12.75 7.11 -8.22
CA ARG A 48 11.41 7.15 -8.84
C ARG A 48 11.09 5.84 -9.58
N ARG A 49 12.06 5.32 -10.35
CA ARG A 49 11.90 4.07 -11.11
C ARG A 49 11.67 2.87 -10.19
N THR A 50 12.50 2.72 -9.16
CA THR A 50 12.41 1.66 -8.15
C THR A 50 11.08 1.75 -7.41
N ASN A 51 10.70 2.92 -6.89
CA ASN A 51 9.45 3.09 -6.16
C ASN A 51 8.22 2.74 -7.01
N LYS A 52 8.20 3.19 -8.28
CA LYS A 52 7.15 2.83 -9.24
C LYS A 52 7.08 1.32 -9.48
N ALA A 53 8.23 0.66 -9.63
CA ALA A 53 8.28 -0.79 -9.84
C ALA A 53 7.78 -1.56 -8.61
N ILE A 54 8.25 -1.21 -7.41
CA ILE A 54 7.82 -1.84 -6.15
C ILE A 54 6.32 -1.60 -5.91
N THR A 55 5.81 -0.42 -6.21
CA THR A 55 4.38 -0.13 -6.05
C THR A 55 3.52 -0.96 -7.00
N LYS A 56 3.91 -1.08 -8.27
CA LYS A 56 3.23 -1.96 -9.23
C LYS A 56 3.27 -3.43 -8.78
N GLU A 57 4.41 -3.87 -8.28
CA GLU A 57 4.59 -5.22 -7.75
C GLU A 57 3.68 -5.48 -6.54
N ALA A 58 3.63 -4.54 -5.60
CA ALA A 58 2.77 -4.62 -4.42
C ALA A 58 1.28 -4.70 -4.80
N VAL A 59 0.84 -3.90 -5.78
CA VAL A 59 -0.53 -3.96 -6.31
C VAL A 59 -0.80 -5.32 -6.95
N TYR A 60 0.12 -5.82 -7.79
CA TYR A 60 -0.05 -7.09 -8.50
C TYR A 60 -0.12 -8.30 -7.58
N TYR A 61 0.73 -8.35 -6.54
CA TYR A 61 0.79 -9.47 -5.59
C TYR A 61 -0.13 -9.33 -4.37
N TYR A 62 -1.06 -8.37 -4.39
CA TYR A 62 -2.03 -8.21 -3.32
C TYR A 62 -2.84 -9.50 -3.10
N ARG A 63 -2.77 -10.05 -1.87
CA ARG A 63 -3.36 -11.34 -1.48
C ARG A 63 -2.96 -12.53 -2.37
N PHE A 64 -1.87 -12.43 -3.13
CA PHE A 64 -1.35 -13.55 -3.91
C PHE A 64 -0.61 -14.53 -3.00
N ARG A 65 -1.19 -15.71 -2.76
CA ARG A 65 -0.62 -16.81 -1.95
C ARG A 65 -0.28 -16.45 -0.47
N LYS A 66 -0.62 -15.25 -0.01
CA LYS A 66 -0.42 -14.78 1.38
C LYS A 66 -1.68 -14.07 1.89
N THR A 67 -1.83 -14.01 3.21
CA THR A 67 -2.84 -13.16 3.85
C THR A 67 -2.55 -11.67 3.57
N ARG A 68 -3.54 -10.79 3.77
CA ARG A 68 -3.34 -9.34 3.62
C ARG A 68 -2.22 -8.84 4.55
N ILE A 69 -2.25 -9.25 5.82
CA ILE A 69 -1.19 -8.94 6.79
C ILE A 69 0.19 -9.45 6.32
N GLY A 70 0.28 -10.71 5.89
CA GLY A 70 1.52 -11.28 5.38
C GLY A 70 2.04 -10.61 4.10
N TRP A 71 1.15 -10.04 3.29
CA TRP A 71 1.51 -9.20 2.14
C TRP A 71 2.10 -7.85 2.60
N MET A 72 1.50 -7.19 3.59
CA MET A 72 1.96 -5.88 4.11
C MET A 72 3.39 -5.91 4.66
N TYR A 73 3.81 -7.03 5.23
CA TYR A 73 5.19 -7.20 5.71
C TYR A 73 6.24 -7.16 4.61
N ASN A 74 5.87 -7.46 3.36
CA ASN A 74 6.87 -7.51 2.27
C ASN A 74 7.19 -6.14 1.68
N TYR A 75 6.44 -5.08 2.05
CA TYR A 75 6.53 -3.77 1.42
C TYR A 75 6.63 -2.64 2.45
N GLN A 76 7.22 -1.52 2.02
CA GLN A 76 7.32 -0.29 2.81
C GLN A 76 5.93 0.28 3.10
N GLY A 77 5.79 1.01 4.20
CA GLY A 77 4.50 1.52 4.65
C GLY A 77 3.79 2.36 3.59
N MET A 78 4.49 3.31 2.97
CA MET A 78 3.89 4.14 1.90
C MET A 78 3.39 3.32 0.71
N VAL A 79 4.10 2.26 0.33
CA VAL A 79 3.70 1.37 -0.77
C VAL A 79 2.44 0.59 -0.40
N VAL A 80 2.39 0.04 0.82
CA VAL A 80 1.22 -0.66 1.34
C VAL A 80 -0.01 0.25 1.35
N LEU A 81 0.13 1.49 1.84
CA LEU A 81 -0.97 2.45 1.91
C LEU A 81 -1.50 2.79 0.51
N ALA A 82 -0.61 3.04 -0.46
CA ALA A 82 -1.00 3.33 -1.84
C ALA A 82 -1.72 2.13 -2.49
N ALA A 83 -1.17 0.93 -2.35
CA ALA A 83 -1.78 -0.28 -2.91
C ALA A 83 -3.14 -0.62 -2.26
N ASN A 84 -3.27 -0.40 -0.94
CA ASN A 84 -4.56 -0.57 -0.25
C ASN A 84 -5.64 0.35 -0.85
N GLN A 85 -5.33 1.61 -1.13
CA GLN A 85 -6.30 2.57 -1.69
C GLN A 85 -6.73 2.18 -3.12
N ILE A 86 -5.81 1.66 -3.93
CA ILE A 86 -6.11 1.14 -5.27
C ILE A 86 -7.09 -0.03 -5.17
N TRP A 87 -6.78 -1.01 -4.31
CA TRP A 87 -7.62 -2.19 -4.16
C TRP A 87 -8.98 -1.87 -3.55
N TRP A 88 -9.04 -1.01 -2.54
CA TRP A 88 -10.31 -0.56 -1.98
C TRP A 88 -11.18 0.11 -3.04
N SER A 89 -10.62 1.02 -3.84
CA SER A 89 -11.35 1.71 -4.91
C SER A 89 -11.94 0.71 -5.92
N TRP A 90 -11.16 -0.29 -6.32
CA TRP A 90 -11.62 -1.34 -7.22
C TRP A 90 -12.70 -2.23 -6.59
N GLU A 91 -12.53 -2.65 -5.33
CA GLU A 91 -13.52 -3.48 -4.62
C GLU A 91 -14.85 -2.74 -4.42
N VAL A 92 -14.81 -1.43 -4.19
CA VAL A 92 -16.00 -0.56 -4.13
C VAL A 92 -16.72 -0.55 -5.47
N GLU A 93 -16.01 -0.32 -6.57
CA GLU A 93 -16.56 -0.31 -7.92
C GLU A 93 -17.19 -1.66 -8.29
N ASP A 94 -16.46 -2.77 -8.05
CA ASP A 94 -16.97 -4.13 -8.26
C ASP A 94 -18.22 -4.42 -7.41
N THR A 95 -18.27 -3.90 -6.18
CA THR A 95 -19.45 -4.01 -5.31
C THR A 95 -20.65 -3.27 -5.91
N PHE A 96 -20.46 -2.07 -6.46
CA PHE A 96 -21.53 -1.36 -7.18
C PHE A 96 -22.00 -2.10 -8.43
N ILE A 97 -21.08 -2.71 -9.19
CA ILE A 97 -21.43 -3.54 -10.35
C ILE A 97 -22.25 -4.77 -9.94
N LYS A 98 -21.89 -5.46 -8.85
CA LYS A 98 -22.66 -6.60 -8.33
C LYS A 98 -24.07 -6.18 -7.93
N VAL A 99 -24.18 -5.02 -7.29
CA VAL A 99 -25.47 -4.44 -6.92
C VAL A 99 -26.33 -4.15 -8.15
N SER A 100 -25.79 -3.52 -9.20
CA SER A 100 -26.55 -3.20 -10.42
C SER A 100 -27.04 -4.47 -11.13
N LYS A 101 -26.25 -5.55 -11.08
CA LYS A 101 -26.62 -6.89 -11.54
C LYS A 101 -27.65 -7.61 -10.65
N GLY A 102 -28.15 -6.96 -9.60
CA GLY A 102 -29.25 -7.45 -8.75
C GLY A 102 -28.83 -8.10 -7.44
N GLN A 103 -27.53 -8.16 -7.10
CA GLN A 103 -27.05 -8.67 -5.81
C GLN A 103 -27.26 -7.63 -4.70
N LYS A 104 -28.51 -7.49 -4.22
CA LYS A 104 -28.91 -6.46 -3.23
C LYS A 104 -28.10 -6.48 -1.92
N MET A 105 -27.51 -7.63 -1.56
CA MET A 105 -26.71 -7.78 -0.34
C MET A 105 -25.21 -7.53 -0.54
N ALA A 106 -24.74 -7.27 -1.75
CA ALA A 106 -23.31 -7.14 -2.04
C ALA A 106 -22.64 -6.04 -1.19
N MET A 107 -23.25 -4.86 -1.07
CA MET A 107 -22.73 -3.77 -0.24
C MET A 107 -22.65 -4.14 1.25
N LYS A 108 -23.67 -4.82 1.78
CA LYS A 108 -23.70 -5.28 3.18
C LYS A 108 -22.65 -6.37 3.43
N ASN A 109 -22.44 -7.26 2.47
CA ASN A 109 -21.42 -8.29 2.55
C ASN A 109 -20.01 -7.68 2.50
N TYR A 110 -19.80 -6.67 1.66
CA TYR A 110 -18.54 -5.95 1.59
C TYR A 110 -18.24 -5.19 2.89
N ALA A 111 -19.24 -4.55 3.51
CA ALA A 111 -19.09 -3.93 4.83
C ALA A 111 -18.63 -4.93 5.92
N LYS A 112 -19.17 -6.17 5.89
CA LYS A 112 -18.72 -7.25 6.80
C LYS A 112 -17.29 -7.67 6.50
N GLN A 113 -16.91 -7.80 5.24
CA GLN A 113 -15.54 -8.11 4.83
C GLN A 113 -14.56 -7.06 5.34
N LEU A 114 -14.87 -5.76 5.20
CA LEU A 114 -14.03 -4.68 5.74
C LEU A 114 -13.90 -4.77 7.27
N ASN A 115 -14.98 -5.13 7.98
CA ASN A 115 -14.93 -5.34 9.42
C ASN A 115 -13.95 -6.47 9.81
N THR A 116 -14.00 -7.60 9.10
CA THR A 116 -13.05 -8.71 9.31
C THR A 116 -11.61 -8.28 9.02
N GLN A 117 -11.37 -7.50 7.96
CA GLN A 117 -10.03 -6.99 7.66
C GLN A 117 -9.49 -6.06 8.75
N ILE A 118 -10.35 -5.24 9.35
CA ILE A 118 -9.99 -4.39 10.50
C ILE A 118 -9.63 -5.26 11.70
N GLU A 119 -10.42 -6.28 12.01
CA GLU A 119 -10.15 -7.20 13.12
C GLU A 119 -8.82 -7.95 12.95
N GLU A 120 -8.48 -8.37 11.72
CA GLU A 120 -7.17 -8.96 11.40
C GLU A 120 -6.02 -7.99 11.74
N VAL A 121 -6.13 -6.71 11.34
CA VAL A 121 -5.10 -5.69 11.63
C VAL A 121 -5.02 -5.38 13.13
N VAL A 122 -6.16 -5.25 13.82
CA VAL A 122 -6.21 -5.02 15.27
C VAL A 122 -5.54 -6.16 16.03
N THR A 123 -5.79 -7.40 15.60
CA THR A 123 -5.17 -8.58 16.19
C THR A 123 -3.65 -8.54 16.01
N GLU A 124 -3.17 -8.17 14.82
CA GLU A 124 -1.74 -8.08 14.55
C GLU A 124 -1.04 -6.99 15.38
N ILE A 125 -1.66 -5.82 15.54
CA ILE A 125 -1.10 -4.70 16.32
C ILE A 125 -0.90 -5.07 17.80
N ARG A 126 -1.69 -5.99 18.34
CA ARG A 126 -1.56 -6.47 19.73
C ARG A 126 -0.34 -7.35 19.95
N ASN A 127 0.22 -7.93 18.89
CA ASN A 127 1.44 -8.71 18.98
C ASN A 127 2.68 -7.80 19.11
N PRO A 128 3.84 -8.34 19.54
CA PRO A 128 5.11 -7.65 19.44
C PRO A 128 5.44 -7.35 17.97
N LEU A 129 5.76 -6.09 17.67
CA LEU A 129 6.02 -5.60 16.32
C LEU A 129 7.24 -4.67 16.32
N ALA A 130 7.99 -4.67 15.21
CA ALA A 130 9.00 -3.66 14.97
C ALA A 130 8.36 -2.25 14.93
N SER A 131 9.12 -1.22 15.29
CA SER A 131 8.60 0.15 15.39
C SER A 131 7.93 0.63 14.09
N ASN A 132 8.54 0.34 12.94
CA ASN A 132 8.01 0.75 11.65
C ASN A 132 6.77 -0.05 11.23
N ASP A 133 6.74 -1.36 11.52
CA ASP A 133 5.54 -2.16 11.25
C ASP A 133 4.37 -1.74 12.12
N ARG A 134 4.60 -1.43 13.41
CA ARG A 134 3.56 -0.89 14.29
C ARG A 134 2.98 0.42 13.74
N LYS A 135 3.84 1.35 13.30
CA LYS A 135 3.38 2.61 12.66
C LYS A 135 2.58 2.32 11.38
N LYS A 136 3.10 1.46 10.52
CA LYS A 136 2.45 1.02 9.27
C LYS A 136 1.04 0.46 9.52
N PHE A 137 0.90 -0.52 10.42
CA PHE A 137 -0.39 -1.12 10.73
C PHE A 137 -1.35 -0.14 11.41
N ASN A 138 -0.86 0.74 12.29
CA ASN A 138 -1.69 1.79 12.88
C ASN A 138 -2.24 2.75 11.81
N THR A 139 -1.41 3.16 10.84
CA THR A 139 -1.87 4.02 9.73
C THR A 139 -2.85 3.29 8.82
N VAL A 140 -2.60 2.01 8.51
CA VAL A 140 -3.55 1.17 7.77
C VAL A 140 -4.89 1.09 8.50
N LEU A 141 -4.89 0.85 9.81
CA LEU A 141 -6.10 0.76 10.62
C LEU A 141 -6.94 2.04 10.54
N ILE A 142 -6.32 3.21 10.65
CA ILE A 142 -7.00 4.51 10.53
C ILE A 142 -7.69 4.63 9.16
N ILE A 143 -6.99 4.26 8.08
CA ILE A 143 -7.53 4.31 6.72
C ILE A 143 -8.68 3.30 6.55
N ASP A 144 -8.51 2.07 7.03
CA ASP A 144 -9.52 1.02 6.88
C ASP A 144 -10.82 1.36 7.62
N VAL A 145 -10.73 2.00 8.81
CA VAL A 145 -11.91 2.52 9.51
C VAL A 145 -12.62 3.58 8.68
N HIS A 146 -11.88 4.54 8.10
CA HIS A 146 -12.49 5.57 7.24
C HIS A 146 -13.15 4.97 5.99
N ALA A 147 -12.49 4.01 5.35
CA ALA A 147 -13.01 3.26 4.21
C ALA A 147 -14.32 2.54 4.57
N LYS A 148 -14.37 1.88 5.74
CA LYS A 148 -15.59 1.23 6.25
C LYS A 148 -16.70 2.24 6.53
N ASP A 149 -16.40 3.38 7.12
CA ASP A 149 -17.41 4.42 7.42
C ASP A 149 -18.10 4.92 6.14
N ILE A 150 -17.36 5.02 5.03
CA ILE A 150 -17.93 5.35 3.71
C ILE A 150 -18.88 4.23 3.24
N ILE A 151 -18.46 2.97 3.34
CA ILE A 151 -19.31 1.83 2.94
C ILE A 151 -20.57 1.71 3.81
N ASP A 152 -20.44 1.90 5.12
CA ASP A 152 -21.58 1.89 6.04
C ASP A 152 -22.61 2.97 5.70
N LYS A 153 -22.16 4.16 5.23
CA LYS A 153 -23.07 5.20 4.71
C LYS A 153 -23.86 4.68 3.50
N PHE A 154 -23.20 4.02 2.54
CA PHE A 154 -23.89 3.44 1.39
C PHE A 154 -24.93 2.37 1.78
N VAL A 155 -24.64 1.58 2.82
CA VAL A 155 -25.57 0.57 3.35
C VAL A 155 -26.79 1.23 4.00
N ARG A 156 -26.58 2.27 4.82
CA ARG A 156 -27.66 2.98 5.54
C ARG A 156 -28.59 3.71 4.58
N ASP A 157 -28.03 4.48 3.67
CA ASP A 157 -28.78 5.44 2.86
C ASP A 157 -29.51 4.78 1.67
N ARG A 158 -29.35 3.46 1.47
CA ARG A 158 -29.95 2.69 0.37
C ARG A 158 -29.83 3.38 -1.01
N TYR A 159 -28.74 4.10 -1.29
CA TYR A 159 -28.51 4.79 -2.59
C TYR A 159 -28.73 3.88 -3.81
N ILE A 160 -28.58 2.57 -3.60
CA ILE A 160 -28.82 1.47 -4.53
C ILE A 160 -30.26 1.42 -5.09
N LEU A 161 -31.28 1.87 -4.36
CA LEU A 161 -32.68 1.84 -4.84
C LEU A 161 -32.98 2.96 -5.85
N SER A 162 -32.16 4.01 -5.91
CA SER A 162 -32.35 5.13 -6.85
C SER A 162 -31.85 4.80 -8.27
N ILE A 163 -30.79 4.00 -8.38
CA ILE A 163 -30.16 3.67 -9.68
C ILE A 163 -31.05 2.79 -10.57
N LYS A 164 -32.01 2.05 -9.99
CA LYS A 164 -32.99 1.27 -10.77
C LYS A 164 -34.18 2.09 -11.29
N ASN A 165 -34.34 3.34 -10.87
CA ASN A 165 -35.44 4.22 -11.26
C ASN A 165 -35.02 5.33 -12.24
N ARG A 166 -33.87 5.17 -12.90
CA ARG A 166 -33.45 5.93 -14.09
C ARG A 166 -33.05 4.93 -15.17
#